data_AF-A0AAF0FZA8-F1
#
_entry.id   AF-A0AAF0FZA8-F1
#
_cell.length_a   1.000
_cell.length_b   1.000
_cell.length_c   1.000
_cell.angle_alpha   90.00
_cell.angle_beta   90.00
_cell.angle_gamma   90.00
#
_symmetry.space_group_name_H-M   'P 1'
#
loop_
_entity.id
_entity.type
_entity.pdbx_description
1 polymer ?
#
loop_
_entity_poly.entity_id
_entity_poly.type
_entity_poly.pdbx_seq_one_letter_code
_entity_poly.pdbx_strand_id
1 'polypeptide(L)'
;MRHGIVDCRKCEYFVPIEKFEENDMLDLLEEAEIYRAKYGVEILGWCSRFHRFVRYYVGRCYGFKPKEYQPPRPLTDFLKVKQ
;
A
#
# COMPACT_ATOMS: atom_id res chain seq x y z
N MET A 1 -5.53 22.57 2.40
CA MET A 1 -5.23 21.69 3.55
C MET A 1 -3.72 21.63 3.72
N ARG A 2 -3.17 21.92 4.91
CA ARG A 2 -1.73 21.70 5.17
C ARG A 2 -1.52 20.19 5.26
N HIS A 3 -0.82 19.62 4.27
CA HIS A 3 -0.47 18.21 4.29
C HIS A 3 0.59 17.99 5.37
N GLY A 4 0.17 17.41 6.49
CA GLY A 4 1.06 16.98 7.56
C GLY A 4 2.00 15.86 7.10
N ILE A 5 2.89 15.45 8.00
CA ILE A 5 3.64 14.21 7.80
C ILE A 5 2.67 13.04 7.92
N VAL A 6 2.68 12.14 6.93
CA VAL A 6 1.79 10.98 6.83
C VAL A 6 2.60 9.70 6.62
N ASP A 7 1.95 8.55 6.87
CA ASP A 7 2.53 7.22 6.69
C ASP A 7 1.85 6.49 5.52
N CYS A 8 2.60 6.20 4.47
CA CYS A 8 2.14 5.50 3.27
C CYS A 8 1.42 4.18 3.58
N ARG A 9 1.80 3.45 4.64
CA ARG A 9 1.17 2.16 5.00
C ARG A 9 -0.31 2.30 5.36
N LYS A 10 -0.69 3.50 5.82
CA LYS A 10 -2.07 3.88 6.18
C LYS A 10 -2.86 4.47 5.00
N CYS A 11 -2.23 4.63 3.84
CA CYS A 11 -2.87 5.16 2.63
C CYS A 11 -3.54 4.06 1.82
N GLU A 12 -4.74 4.29 1.28
CA GLU A 12 -5.44 3.32 0.43
C GLU A 12 -4.68 2.99 -0.87
N TYR A 13 -3.89 3.94 -1.37
CA TYR A 13 -3.14 3.81 -2.62
C TYR A 13 -1.81 3.07 -2.48
N PHE A 14 -1.43 2.68 -1.27
CA PHE A 14 -0.17 2.01 -1.02
C PHE A 14 -0.32 0.50 -1.15
N VAL A 15 0.42 -0.07 -2.09
CA VAL A 15 0.57 -1.52 -2.26
C VAL A 15 1.98 -1.90 -1.75
N PRO A 16 2.09 -2.69 -0.68
CA PRO A 16 3.39 -3.17 -0.19
C PRO A 16 4.02 -4.14 -1.20
N ILE A 17 5.35 -4.18 -1.27
CA ILE A 17 6.04 -4.97 -2.30
C ILE A 17 5.77 -6.47 -2.17
N GLU A 18 5.56 -6.95 -0.94
CA GLU A 18 5.24 -8.35 -0.65
C GLU A 18 3.91 -8.80 -1.28
N LYS A 19 3.06 -7.85 -1.69
CA LYS A 19 1.78 -8.12 -2.34
C LYS A 19 1.83 -8.00 -3.86
N PHE A 20 2.98 -7.75 -4.47
CA PHE A 20 3.03 -7.60 -5.93
C PHE A 20 2.71 -8.91 -6.64
N GLU A 21 3.28 -10.03 -6.18
CA GLU A 21 2.99 -11.36 -6.72
C GLU A 21 1.51 -11.74 -6.49
N GLU A 22 1.00 -11.54 -5.27
CA GLU A 22 -0.40 -11.84 -4.92
C GLU A 22 -1.41 -11.04 -5.78
N ASN A 23 -1.05 -9.83 -6.20
CA ASN A 23 -1.90 -8.93 -6.97
C ASN A 23 -1.64 -8.95 -8.47
N ASP A 24 -0.87 -9.92 -8.99
CA ASP A 24 -0.52 -10.03 -10.42
C ASP A 24 0.20 -8.77 -10.97
N MET A 25 1.08 -8.18 -10.15
CA MET A 25 1.86 -6.98 -10.48
C MET A 25 3.31 -7.33 -10.85
N LEU A 26 3.50 -8.41 -11.62
CA LEU A 26 4.82 -8.97 -11.96
C LEU A 26 5.71 -7.97 -12.71
N ASP A 27 5.14 -7.17 -13.61
CA ASP A 27 5.87 -6.11 -14.33
C ASP A 27 6.50 -5.09 -13.37
N LEU A 28 5.76 -4.70 -12.33
CA LEU A 28 6.29 -3.77 -11.32
C LEU A 28 7.34 -4.41 -10.41
N LEU A 29 7.29 -5.73 -10.23
CA LEU A 29 8.33 -6.47 -9.50
C LEU A 29 9.63 -6.47 -10.30
N GLU A 30 9.58 -6.73 -11.60
CA GLU A 30 10.73 -6.64 -12.51
C GLU A 30 11.30 -5.21 -12.53
N GLU A 31 10.44 -4.21 -12.70
CA GLU A 31 10.86 -2.80 -12.67
C GLU A 31 11.51 -2.41 -11.33
N ALA A 32 11.01 -2.94 -10.21
CA ALA A 32 11.58 -2.69 -8.89
C ALA A 32 13.00 -3.24 -8.77
N GLU A 33 13.28 -4.43 -9.30
CA GLU A 33 14.62 -5.02 -9.34
C GLU A 33 15.59 -4.21 -10.20
N ILE A 34 15.14 -3.76 -11.37
CA ILE A 34 15.94 -2.85 -12.22
C ILE A 34 16.26 -1.56 -11.45
N TYR A 35 15.27 -1.00 -10.73
CA TYR A 35 15.46 0.23 -9.94
C TYR A 35 16.45 0.02 -8.79
N ARG A 36 16.38 -1.11 -8.10
CA ARG A 36 17.33 -1.51 -7.04
C ARG A 36 18.74 -1.60 -7.59
N ALA A 37 18.93 -2.33 -8.69
CA ALA A 37 20.24 -2.49 -9.32
C ALA A 37 20.83 -1.17 -9.82
N LYS A 38 20.00 -0.31 -10.42
CA LYS A 38 20.44 0.96 -11.02
C LYS A 38 20.79 2.04 -10.01
N TYR A 39 20.04 2.14 -8.92
CA TYR A 39 20.16 3.26 -7.98
C TYR A 39 20.61 2.84 -6.58
N GLY A 40 20.72 1.54 -6.29
CA GLY A 40 21.10 1.03 -4.97
C GLY A 40 20.10 1.41 -3.87
N VAL A 41 18.83 1.57 -4.22
CA VAL A 41 17.76 1.97 -3.28
C VAL A 41 16.81 0.83 -3.02
N GLU A 42 16.35 0.72 -1.78
CA GLU A 42 15.32 -0.25 -1.41
C GLU A 42 13.93 0.24 -1.87
N ILE A 43 13.15 -0.70 -2.40
CA ILE A 43 11.77 -0.47 -2.82
C ILE A 43 10.87 -1.16 -1.81
N LEU A 44 10.04 -0.38 -1.13
CA LEU A 44 9.14 -0.82 -0.07
C LEU A 44 7.70 -1.09 -0.57
N GLY A 45 7.39 -0.66 -1.79
CA GLY A 45 6.08 -0.83 -2.40
C GLY A 45 5.80 0.16 -3.52
N TRP A 46 4.54 0.23 -3.92
CA TRP A 46 4.04 1.06 -5.01
C TRP A 46 2.96 2.01 -4.53
N CYS A 47 2.97 3.23 -5.06
CA CYS A 47 1.89 4.19 -4.89
C CYS A 47 1.07 4.26 -6.18
N SER A 48 -0.13 3.67 -6.18
CA SER A 48 -1.01 3.65 -7.34
C SER A 48 -1.55 5.03 -7.72
N ARG A 49 -1.59 5.99 -6.78
CA ARG A 49 -2.03 7.37 -7.06
C ARG A 49 -1.05 8.16 -7.92
N PHE A 50 0.25 7.96 -7.70
CA PHE A 50 1.32 8.72 -8.37
C PHE A 50 2.14 7.87 -9.33
N HIS A 51 1.79 6.59 -9.48
CA HIS A 51 2.50 5.62 -10.30
C HIS A 51 4.01 5.64 -10.06
N ARG A 52 4.41 5.50 -8.79
CA ARG A 52 5.83 5.53 -8.41
C ARG A 52 6.14 4.57 -7.26
N PHE A 53 7.38 4.10 -7.25
CA PHE A 53 7.91 3.34 -6.14
C PHE A 53 8.04 4.15 -4.85
N VAL A 54 7.68 3.50 -3.75
CA VAL A 54 7.81 4.03 -2.39
C VAL A 54 9.13 3.54 -1.81
N ARG A 55 9.99 4.48 -1.42
CA ARG A 55 11.33 4.22 -0.84
C ARG A 55 11.41 4.56 0.65
N TYR A 56 10.37 5.20 1.19
CA TYR A 56 10.23 5.56 2.59
C TYR A 56 8.74 5.60 2.94
N TYR A 57 8.38 5.15 4.14
CA TYR A 57 6.97 5.15 4.55
C TYR A 57 6.47 6.52 5.00
N VAL A 58 7.33 7.34 5.60
CA VAL A 58 6.91 8.57 6.30
C VAL A 58 7.38 9.80 5.53
N GLY A 59 6.46 10.71 5.23
CA GLY A 59 6.81 11.95 4.51
C GLY A 59 5.62 12.87 4.29
N ARG A 60 5.83 13.94 3.51
CA ARG A 60 4.74 14.84 3.08
C ARG A 60 4.12 14.27 1.80
N CYS A 61 2.80 14.08 1.79
CA CYS A 61 2.09 13.57 0.63
C CYS A 61 0.74 14.29 0.46
N TYR A 62 0.56 14.96 -0.68
CA TYR A 62 -0.68 15.69 -0.99
C TYR A 62 -1.81 14.81 -1.52
N GLY A 63 -1.48 13.58 -1.93
CA GLY A 63 -2.45 12.57 -2.38
C GLY A 63 -2.76 11.53 -1.31
N PHE A 64 -2.39 11.77 -0.04
CA PHE A 64 -2.66 10.82 1.02
C PHE A 64 -4.16 10.70 1.26
N LYS A 65 -4.68 9.48 1.16
CA LYS A 65 -6.05 9.14 1.51
C LYS A 65 -6.03 7.97 2.50
N PRO A 66 -6.46 8.18 3.76
CA PRO A 66 -6.40 7.15 4.77
C PRO A 66 -7.27 5.95 4.37
N LYS A 67 -6.80 4.73 4.64
CA LYS A 67 -7.62 3.52 4.53
C LYS A 67 -8.84 3.66 5.43
N GLU A 68 -10.03 3.39 4.88
CA GLU A 68 -11.25 3.34 5.69
C GLU A 68 -11.13 2.19 6.68
N TYR A 69 -11.37 2.48 7.96
CA TYR A 69 -11.49 1.46 8.98
C TYR A 69 -12.82 0.74 8.79
N GLN A 70 -12.77 -0.52 8.39
CA GLN A 70 -13.94 -1.39 8.43
C GLN A 70 -13.92 -2.15 9.76
N PRO A 71 -14.87 -1.88 10.68
CA PRO A 71 -14.95 -2.67 11.90
C PRO A 71 -15.14 -4.15 11.52
N PRO A 72 -14.48 -5.09 12.21
CA PRO A 72 -14.75 -6.50 12.00
C PRO A 72 -16.25 -6.76 12.23
N ARG A 73 -16.87 -7.57 11.37
CA ARG A 73 -18.26 -7.98 11.58
C ARG A 73 -18.38 -8.64 12.94
N PRO A 74 -19.39 -8.30 13.76
CA PRO A 74 -19.56 -8.91 15.06
C PRO A 74 -19.74 -10.42 14.92
N LEU A 75 -19.18 -11.19 15.86
CA LEU A 75 -19.25 -12.66 15.84
C LEU A 75 -20.69 -13.19 15.68
N THR A 76 -21.68 -12.42 16.18
CA THR A 76 -23.11 -12.69 16.06
C THR A 76 -23.60 -12.83 14.62
N ASP A 77 -22.96 -12.18 13.64
CA ASP A 77 -23.34 -12.30 12.23
C ASP A 77 -22.99 -13.68 11.66
N PHE A 78 -21.97 -14.34 12.22
CA PHE A 78 -21.54 -15.67 11.81
C PHE A 78 -22.32 -16.79 12.53
N LEU A 79 -22.89 -16.51 13.70
CA LEU A 79 -23.67 -17.47 14.50
C LEU A 79 -25.11 -17.65 14.00
N LYS A 80 -25.61 -16.82 13.08
CA LYS A 80 -26.98 -16.92 12.52
C LYS A 80 -27.16 -18.05 11.50
N VAL A 81 -26.10 -18.79 11.15
CA VAL A 81 -26.20 -19.96 10.27
C VAL A 81 -26.42 -21.20 11.10
N LYS A 82 -27.67 -21.42 11.54
CA LYS A 82 -28.31 -22.72 11.86
C LYS A 82 -29.60 -22.46 12.64
N GLN A 83 -30.71 -22.30 11.93
CA GLN A 83 -32.01 -22.89 12.28
C GLN A 83 -32.71 -23.27 10.98
#